data_AF-A0A519IIF9-F1
#
_entry.id   AF-A0A519IIF9-F1
#
_cell.length_a   1.000
_cell.length_b   1.000
_cell.length_c   1.000
_cell.angle_alpha   90.00
_cell.angle_beta   90.00
_cell.angle_gamma   90.00
#
_symmetry.space_group_name_H-M   'P 1'
#
loop_
_entity.id
_entity.type
_entity.pdbx_description
1 polymer ?
#
loop_
_entity_poly.entity_id
_entity_poly.type
_entity_poly.pdbx_seq_one_letter_code
_entity_poly.pdbx_strand_id
1 'polypeptide(L)' 'MISERFNIFGGLFDIERTGGGWSVLSVGNDGKRAPAHFVIPEFVADEELEQFLFDLFHEQAGYKKGGIFRVQR' A
#
# COMPACT_ATOMS: atom_id res chain seq x y z
N MET A 1 14.91 8.47 -0.51
CA MET A 1 14.01 7.32 -0.64
C MET A 1 12.60 7.82 -0.42
N ILE A 2 11.69 7.57 -1.36
CA ILE A 2 10.29 7.95 -1.23
C ILE A 2 9.62 6.84 -0.39
N SER A 3 9.06 7.24 0.75
CA SER A 3 8.33 6.38 1.68
C SER A 3 6.93 6.93 1.80
N GLU A 4 5.97 6.27 1.15
CA GLU A 4 4.58 6.69 1.13
C GLU A 4 3.76 5.80 2.04
N ARG A 5 2.79 6.41 2.74
CA ARG A 5 1.82 5.64 3.52
C ARG A 5 0.48 5.66 2.81
N PHE A 6 -0.11 4.48 2.66
CA PHE A 6 -1.44 4.31 2.12
C PHE A 6 -2.40 3.83 3.20
N ASN A 7 -3.61 4.38 3.19
CA ASN A 7 -4.76 3.73 3.79
C ASN A 7 -5.43 2.88 2.70
N ILE A 8 -5.60 1.59 2.96
CA ILE A 8 -6.30 0.65 2.08
C ILE A 8 -7.45 0.06 2.90
N PHE A 9 -8.66 0.58 2.69
CA PHE A 9 -9.88 0.15 3.39
C PHE A 9 -9.74 0.07 4.91
N GLY A 10 -9.07 1.07 5.51
CA GLY A 10 -8.84 1.18 6.96
C GLY A 10 -7.53 0.55 7.44
N GLY A 11 -6.83 -0.24 6.61
CA GLY A 11 -5.49 -0.74 6.92
C GLY A 11 -4.42 0.25 6.49
N LEU A 12 -3.39 0.45 7.33
CA LEU A 12 -2.26 1.32 7.00
C LEU A 12 -1.10 0.50 6.44
N PHE A 13 -0.48 0.98 5.37
CA PHE A 13 0.66 0.35 4.72
C PHE A 13 1.75 1.37 4.41
N ASP A 14 2.96 1.13 4.89
CA ASP A 14 4.16 1.84 4.47
C ASP A 14 4.74 1.14 3.23
N ILE A 15 4.88 1.91 2.14
CA ILE A 15 5.34 1.42 0.85
C ILE A 15 6.58 2.21 0.43
N GLU A 16 7.67 1.50 0.18
CA GLU A 16 8.98 2.08 -0.13
C GLU A 16 9.63 1.39 -1.31
N ARG A 17 10.22 2.18 -2.22
CA ARG A 17 11.09 1.65 -3.28
C ARG A 17 12.44 1.24 -2.69
N THR A 18 12.81 -0.03 -2.83
CA THR A 18 14.06 -0.59 -2.27
C THR A 18 14.75 -1.51 -3.27
N GLY A 19 16.02 -1.23 -3.60
CA GLY A 19 16.92 -2.18 -4.26
C GLY A 19 16.41 -2.81 -5.57
N GLY A 20 15.60 -2.08 -6.35
CA GLY A 20 15.00 -2.57 -7.59
C GLY A 20 13.55 -3.06 -7.45
N GLY A 21 13.01 -3.19 -6.23
CA GLY A 21 11.63 -3.60 -6.00
C GLY A 21 10.89 -2.71 -5.00
N TRP A 22 9.77 -3.24 -4.49
CA TRP A 22 8.93 -2.57 -3.51
C TRP A 22 8.95 -3.33 -2.17
N SER A 23 9.14 -2.59 -1.08
CA SER A 23 8.94 -3.06 0.29
C SER A 23 7.57 -2.58 0.76
N VAL A 24 6.75 -3.51 1.27
CA VAL A 24 5.40 -3.21 1.76
C VAL A 24 5.25 -3.72 3.18
N LEU A 25 5.02 -2.80 4.11
CA LEU A 25 4.82 -3.10 5.53
C LEU A 25 3.43 -2.66 5.95
N SER A 26 2.62 -3.58 6.46
CA SER A 26 1.41 -3.25 7.21
C SER A 26 1.76 -2.57 8.53
N VAL A 27 0.95 -1.60 8.95
CA VAL A 27 1.12 -0.85 10.20
C VAL A 27 -0.10 -1.11 11.08
N GLY A 28 0.12 -1.80 12.20
CA GLY A 28 -0.92 -2.09 13.19
C GLY A 28 -1.31 -0.85 13.99
N ASN A 29 -2.46 -0.92 14.68
CA ASN A 29 -2.94 0.17 15.53
C ASN A 29 -1.99 0.48 16.71
N ASP A 30 -1.13 -0.46 17.10
CA ASP A 30 -0.08 -0.28 18.09
C ASP A 30 1.23 0.27 17.50
N GLY A 31 1.22 0.64 16.20
CA GLY A 31 2.37 1.20 15.49
C GLY A 31 3.40 0.17 15.02
N LYS A 32 3.23 -1.12 15.36
CA LYS A 32 4.10 -2.20 14.89
C LYS A 32 3.98 -2.40 13.38
N ARG A 33 5.08 -2.81 12.77
CA ARG A 33 5.18 -3.05 11.33
C ARG A 33 5.40 -4.54 11.07
N ALA A 34 4.72 -5.06 10.07
CA ALA A 34 4.89 -6.44 9.61
C ALA A 34 4.80 -6.51 8.09
N PRO A 35 5.47 -7.48 7.43
CA PRO A 35 5.32 -7.70 5.99
C PRO A 35 3.85 -7.77 5.59
N ALA A 36 3.47 -7.03 4.54
CA ALA A 36 2.10 -7.10 4.04
C ALA A 36 1.80 -8.45 3.37
N HIS A 37 0.52 -8.78 3.25
CA HIS A 37 0.06 -10.03 2.63
C HIS A 37 -0.08 -9.93 1.10
N PHE A 38 0.57 -8.95 0.48
CA PHE A 38 0.60 -8.76 -0.96
C PHE A 38 1.96 -8.17 -1.36
N VAL A 39 2.27 -8.27 -2.65
CA VAL A 39 3.53 -7.79 -3.24
C VAL A 39 3.22 -6.81 -4.38
N ILE A 40 4.11 -5.84 -4.59
CA ILE A 40 4.05 -4.95 -5.76
C ILE A 40 5.19 -5.35 -6.70
N PRO A 41 4.92 -5.68 -7.96
CA PRO A 41 5.95 -6.04 -8.92
C PRO A 41 6.96 -4.90 -9.16
N GLU A 42 8.22 -5.24 -9.43
CA GLU A 42 9.30 -4.26 -9.62
C GLU A 42 9.07 -3.24 -10.75
N PHE A 43 8.32 -3.67 -11.77
CA PHE A 43 8.05 -2.89 -12.97
C PHE A 43 7.01 -1.79 -12.76
N VAL A 44 6.25 -1.84 -11.66
CA VAL A 44 5.27 -0.79 -11.33
C VAL A 44 6.03 0.49 -11.03
N ALA A 45 5.80 1.52 -11.84
CA ALA A 45 6.40 2.84 -11.62
C ALA A 45 5.77 3.54 -10.41
N ASP A 46 6.50 4.48 -9.80
CA ASP A 46 6.02 5.24 -8.65
C ASP A 46 4.71 6.01 -8.95
N GLU A 47 4.52 6.48 -10.19
CA GLU A 47 3.28 7.14 -10.63
C GLU A 47 2.09 6.17 -10.82
N GLU A 48 2.37 4.91 -11.13
CA GLU A 48 1.36 3.87 -11.34
C GLU A 48 0.95 3.17 -10.05
N LEU A 49 1.70 3.37 -8.96
CA LEU A 49 1.52 2.68 -7.68
C LEU A 49 0.08 2.79 -7.17
N GLU A 50 -0.51 3.97 -7.22
CA GLU A 50 -1.87 4.19 -6.73
C GLU A 50 -2.90 3.43 -7.57
N GLN A 51 -2.80 3.51 -8.89
CA GLN A 51 -3.66 2.79 -9.82
C GLN A 51 -3.51 1.27 -9.64
N PHE A 52 -2.27 0.78 -9.49
CA PHE A 52 -2.00 -0.62 -9.21
C PHE A 52 -2.69 -1.10 -7.93
N LEU A 53 -2.66 -0.32 -6.85
CA LEU A 53 -3.34 -0.66 -5.60
C LEU A 53 -4.87 -0.69 -5.80
N PHE A 54 -5.44 0.25 -6.57
CA PHE A 54 -6.86 0.22 -6.91
C PHE A 54 -7.25 -1.04 -7.68
N ASP A 55 -6.49 -1.44 -8.70
CA ASP A 55 -6.75 -2.64 -9.47
C ASP A 55 -6.58 -3.92 -8.62
N LEU A 56 -5.54 -3.97 -7.79
CA LEU A 56 -5.26 -5.10 -6.90
C LEU A 56 -6.37 -5.34 -5.89
N PHE A 57 -6.97 -4.28 -5.36
CA PHE A 57 -8.00 -4.36 -4.31
C PHE A 57 -9.42 -4.05 -4.81
N HIS A 58 -9.66 -4.03 -6.12
CA HIS A 58 -10.96 -3.65 -6.69
C HIS A 58 -12.12 -4.53 -6.15
N GLU A 59 -11.88 -5.83 -5.93
CA GLU A 59 -12.90 -6.74 -5.39
C GLU A 59 -13.29 -6.38 -3.95
N GLN A 60 -12.34 -5.83 -3.18
CA GLN A 60 -12.58 -5.39 -1.80
C GLN A 60 -13.40 -4.10 -1.72
N ALA A 61 -13.34 -3.27 -2.78
CA ALA A 61 -14.11 -2.04 -2.88
C ALA A 61 -15.63 -2.28 -2.86
N GLY A 62 -16.09 -3.46 -3.26
CA GLY A 62 -17.51 -3.81 -3.29
C GLY A 62 -18.15 -4.01 -1.91
N TYR A 63 -17.38 -4.33 -0.87
CA TYR A 63 -17.93 -4.71 0.45
C TYR A 63 -17.28 -4.02 1.65
N LYS A 64 -16.11 -3.38 1.50
CA LYS A 64 -15.51 -2.59 2.59
C LYS A 64 -15.89 -1.12 2.49
N LYS A 65 -16.24 -0.51 3.63
CA LYS A 65 -16.38 0.96 3.73
C LYS A 65 -14.99 1.61 3.70
N GLY A 66 -14.82 2.66 2.89
CA GLY A 66 -13.56 3.39 2.74
C GLY A 66 -13.03 3.34 1.31
N GLY A 67 -11.76 3.64 1.13
CA GLY A 67 -11.10 3.64 -0.17
C GLY A 67 -9.59 3.45 -0.04
N ILE A 68 -8.88 3.74 -1.12
CA ILE A 68 -7.42 3.77 -1.17
C ILE A 68 -6.99 5.22 -1.29
N PHE A 69 -6.16 5.69 -0.37
CA PHE A 69 -5.64 7.06 -0.42
C PHE A 69 -4.31 7.16 0.31
N ARG A 70 -3.45 8.05 -0.20
CA ARG A 70 -2.21 8.45 0.47
C ARG A 70 -2.55 9.19 1.76
N VAL A 71 -1.79 8.91 2.82
CA VAL A 71 -1.88 9.63 4.09
C VAL A 71 -0.53 10.22 4.45
N GLN A 72 -0.53 11.45 4.97
CA GLN A 72 0.66 12.03 5.58
C GLN A 72 1.01 11.27 6.86
N ARG A 73 2.31 11.08 7.10
CA ARG A 73 2.84 10.52 8.35
C ARG A 73 2.72 11.50 9.50
#